data_AF-A0A947MML9-F1
#
_entry.id   AF-A0A947MML9-F1
#
_cell.length_a   1.000
_cell.length_b   1.000
_cell.length_c   1.000
_cell.angle_alpha   90.00
_cell.angle_beta   90.00
_cell.angle_gamma   90.00
#
_symmetry.space_group_name_H-M   'P 1'
#
loop_
_entity.id
_entity.type
_entity.pdbx_description
1 polymer ?
#
loop_
_entity_poly.entity_id
_entity_poly.type
_entity_poly.pdbx_seq_one_letter_code
_entity_poly.pdbx_strand_id
1 'polypeptide(L)'
;MEQALLLVALLIAGVALGTVVWVIRGGKSRQQLQNERDEQSRARREAESRQKELEKEVSGLQRQLEQSHKQVAEQSIELNRQAIQIEARSQLLAEKDLELKSRLEDLRSQEQALESARQTQAEAHTQAMAELAELSPEQARAQILGVWETRLEKDIAKRIHAAQTYIQEQSDLIAGKILAQAIQRCAVDHVVENTVATVNLPNEAMKGRIIGKEGRNIRSFELTTGVDLMIDDTPEVAMVSSFDPIRREVARRALENLVADGRIHPTRIEEEVAKVKAELDKYLREEGEAAALEVGIHGLHPEIIQLLGRLRYRSSYGQNILQHSKEVAYTAGIMAAEIGADIQTARRAGLLHDLGKALTYEEVGTHTALGIDAARRWGEKPEVLHAMAAHHFDVQPMTLEAILVQVADTLSAARPGARREPVEKFMTRMNALEKLVMDFKGVEKAFVIQAGREVRVIVDPDALPEAQLERLAFEIAQKIEQELEYPGQIKVSLLREMRATHYAR
;
A
#
# COMPACT_ATOMS: atom_id res chain seq x y z
N MET A 1 -96.50 -48.64 -74.65
CA MET A 1 -96.71 -47.25 -74.20
C MET A 1 -95.52 -46.31 -74.44
N GLU A 2 -94.37 -46.79 -74.92
CA GLU A 2 -93.18 -45.95 -75.14
C GLU A 2 -93.26 -44.94 -76.30
N GLN A 3 -94.15 -45.10 -77.28
CA GLN A 3 -94.09 -44.27 -78.51
C GLN A 3 -94.83 -42.92 -78.44
N ALA A 4 -95.86 -42.77 -77.61
CA ALA A 4 -96.68 -41.54 -77.60
C ALA A 4 -95.99 -40.34 -76.93
N LEU A 5 -95.20 -40.59 -75.89
CA LEU A 5 -94.49 -39.54 -75.15
C LEU A 5 -93.34 -38.93 -75.95
N LEU A 6 -92.85 -39.63 -76.97
CA LEU A 6 -91.77 -39.18 -77.85
C LEU A 6 -92.19 -38.00 -78.77
N LEU A 7 -93.44 -37.97 -79.21
CA LEU A 7 -93.93 -36.95 -80.15
C LEU A 7 -94.19 -35.60 -79.46
N VAL A 8 -94.73 -35.62 -78.24
CA VAL A 8 -94.93 -34.40 -77.45
C VAL A 8 -93.58 -33.79 -77.06
N ALA A 9 -92.59 -34.64 -76.78
CA ALA A 9 -91.23 -34.19 -76.53
C ALA A 9 -90.63 -33.43 -77.72
N LEU A 10 -90.93 -33.81 -78.96
CA LEU A 10 -90.38 -33.16 -80.16
C LEU A 10 -91.01 -31.79 -80.46
N LEU A 11 -92.31 -31.61 -80.23
CA LEU A 11 -92.96 -30.33 -80.53
C LEU A 11 -92.54 -29.23 -79.54
N ILE A 12 -92.43 -29.59 -78.27
CA ILE A 12 -91.92 -28.70 -77.22
C ILE A 12 -90.47 -28.32 -77.51
N ALA A 13 -89.69 -29.25 -78.09
CA ALA A 13 -88.33 -28.95 -78.51
C ALA A 13 -88.26 -27.90 -79.64
N GLY A 14 -89.21 -27.90 -80.58
CA GLY A 14 -89.21 -26.99 -81.73
C GLY A 14 -89.51 -25.53 -81.39
N VAL A 15 -90.57 -25.25 -80.63
CA VAL A 15 -90.96 -23.87 -80.28
C VAL A 15 -89.91 -23.21 -79.38
N ALA A 16 -89.38 -23.98 -78.44
CA ALA A 16 -88.30 -23.52 -77.59
C ALA A 16 -87.07 -23.09 -78.41
N LEU A 17 -86.79 -23.76 -79.54
CA LEU A 17 -85.66 -23.41 -80.40
C LEU A 17 -85.84 -22.04 -81.08
N GLY A 18 -87.06 -21.66 -81.45
CA GLY A 18 -87.34 -20.42 -82.18
C GLY A 18 -87.10 -19.17 -81.33
N THR A 19 -87.62 -19.14 -80.10
CA THR A 19 -87.42 -18.04 -79.14
C THR A 19 -85.96 -17.86 -78.75
N VAL A 20 -85.22 -18.96 -78.76
CA VAL A 20 -83.79 -18.95 -78.47
C VAL A 20 -83.03 -18.17 -79.56
N VAL A 21 -83.35 -18.35 -80.85
CA VAL A 21 -82.59 -17.69 -81.94
C VAL A 21 -82.75 -16.16 -81.96
N TRP A 22 -83.93 -15.61 -81.68
CA TRP A 22 -84.17 -14.16 -81.77
C TRP A 22 -83.47 -13.37 -80.65
N VAL A 23 -83.54 -13.87 -79.42
CA VAL A 23 -82.83 -13.31 -78.26
C VAL A 23 -81.31 -13.32 -78.48
N ILE A 24 -80.81 -14.35 -79.18
CA ILE A 24 -79.38 -14.46 -79.50
C ILE A 24 -78.92 -13.34 -80.45
N ARG A 25 -79.74 -12.92 -81.42
CA ARG A 25 -79.30 -11.96 -82.45
C ARG A 25 -79.35 -10.50 -81.97
N GLY A 26 -80.38 -10.13 -81.20
CA GLY A 26 -80.51 -8.79 -80.60
C GLY A 26 -79.45 -8.50 -79.53
N GLY A 27 -78.98 -9.53 -78.82
CA GLY A 27 -77.88 -9.40 -77.86
C GLY A 27 -76.55 -9.01 -78.52
N LYS A 28 -76.28 -9.43 -79.76
CA LYS A 28 -74.95 -9.28 -80.39
C LYS A 28 -74.55 -7.84 -80.74
N SER A 29 -75.47 -6.98 -81.18
CA SER A 29 -75.11 -5.64 -81.67
C SER A 29 -74.88 -4.61 -80.54
N ARG A 30 -75.67 -4.67 -79.46
CA ARG A 30 -75.41 -3.84 -78.27
C ARG A 30 -74.14 -4.24 -77.54
N GLN A 31 -73.76 -5.52 -77.64
CA GLN A 31 -72.49 -6.01 -77.12
C GLN A 31 -71.28 -5.34 -77.79
N GLN A 32 -71.30 -5.10 -79.11
CA GLN A 32 -70.12 -4.56 -79.82
C GLN A 32 -69.73 -3.15 -79.38
N LEU A 33 -70.68 -2.23 -79.24
CA LEU A 33 -70.38 -0.83 -78.85
C LEU A 33 -69.97 -0.70 -77.38
N GLN A 34 -70.52 -1.55 -76.50
CA GLN A 34 -70.04 -1.64 -75.12
C GLN A 34 -68.62 -2.19 -75.07
N ASN A 35 -68.31 -3.17 -75.91
CA ASN A 35 -66.98 -3.75 -75.97
C ASN A 35 -65.90 -2.72 -76.36
N GLU A 36 -66.14 -1.86 -77.36
CA GLU A 36 -65.12 -0.88 -77.82
C GLU A 36 -64.79 0.21 -76.77
N ARG A 37 -65.81 0.73 -76.06
CA ARG A 37 -65.59 1.71 -74.97
C ARG A 37 -64.90 1.08 -73.76
N ASP A 38 -65.28 -0.16 -73.45
CA ASP A 38 -64.61 -0.93 -72.42
C ASP A 38 -63.15 -1.20 -72.82
N GLU A 39 -62.85 -1.43 -74.10
CA GLU A 39 -61.49 -1.64 -74.61
C GLU A 39 -60.59 -0.41 -74.41
N GLN A 40 -61.07 0.79 -74.76
CA GLN A 40 -60.27 2.01 -74.65
C GLN A 40 -60.01 2.43 -73.19
N SER A 41 -61.00 2.25 -72.31
CA SER A 41 -60.84 2.52 -70.89
C SER A 41 -59.94 1.51 -70.20
N ARG A 42 -59.95 0.24 -70.65
CA ARG A 42 -59.00 -0.79 -70.24
C ARG A 42 -57.58 -0.43 -70.68
N ALA A 43 -57.37 -0.04 -71.94
CA ALA A 43 -56.05 0.33 -72.45
C ALA A 43 -55.39 1.48 -71.65
N ARG A 44 -56.17 2.49 -71.24
CA ARG A 44 -55.66 3.63 -70.48
C ARG A 44 -55.31 3.26 -69.03
N ARG A 45 -56.15 2.43 -68.39
CA ARG A 45 -55.87 1.89 -67.05
C ARG A 45 -54.65 0.97 -67.06
N GLU A 46 -54.47 0.20 -68.14
CA GLU A 46 -53.28 -0.64 -68.32
C GLU A 46 -52.00 0.20 -68.46
N ALA A 47 -52.02 1.32 -69.16
CA ALA A 47 -50.85 2.19 -69.31
C ALA A 47 -50.43 2.84 -67.97
N GLU A 48 -51.39 3.37 -67.20
CA GLU A 48 -51.11 3.94 -65.86
C GLU A 48 -50.67 2.87 -64.86
N SER A 49 -51.23 1.66 -64.97
CA SER A 49 -50.78 0.50 -64.20
C SER A 49 -49.32 0.17 -64.48
N ARG A 50 -48.93 0.08 -65.77
CA ARG A 50 -47.55 -0.22 -66.18
C ARG A 50 -46.56 0.84 -65.72
N GLN A 51 -46.93 2.13 -65.76
CA GLN A 51 -46.04 3.19 -65.29
C GLN A 51 -45.79 3.09 -63.77
N LYS A 52 -46.84 2.84 -62.98
CA LYS A 52 -46.70 2.62 -61.54
C LYS A 52 -45.94 1.34 -61.20
N GLU A 53 -46.04 0.30 -62.02
CA GLU A 53 -45.23 -0.91 -61.89
C GLU A 53 -43.75 -0.61 -62.15
N LEU A 54 -43.41 0.13 -63.21
CA LEU A 54 -42.03 0.50 -63.52
C LEU A 54 -41.39 1.37 -62.43
N GLU A 55 -42.10 2.36 -61.89
CA GLU A 55 -41.58 3.19 -60.78
C GLU A 55 -41.35 2.35 -59.51
N LYS A 56 -42.25 1.40 -59.22
CA LYS A 56 -42.06 0.44 -58.13
C LYS A 56 -40.84 -0.45 -58.40
N GLU A 57 -40.66 -0.93 -59.61
CA GLU A 57 -39.54 -1.78 -60.02
C GLU A 57 -38.20 -1.05 -59.87
N VAL A 58 -38.09 0.19 -60.35
CA VAL A 58 -36.88 1.02 -60.20
C VAL A 58 -36.58 1.31 -58.73
N SER A 59 -37.59 1.65 -57.93
CA SER A 59 -37.40 1.85 -56.48
C SER A 59 -36.98 0.56 -55.76
N GLY A 60 -37.48 -0.59 -56.23
CA GLY A 60 -37.10 -1.92 -55.76
C GLY A 60 -35.64 -2.24 -56.07
N LEU A 61 -35.20 -1.98 -57.31
CA LEU A 61 -33.82 -2.17 -57.75
C LEU A 61 -32.84 -1.28 -56.98
N GLN A 62 -33.18 -0.02 -56.70
CA GLN A 62 -32.34 0.87 -55.90
C GLN A 62 -32.18 0.37 -54.47
N ARG A 63 -33.26 -0.11 -53.84
CA ARG A 63 -33.20 -0.72 -52.51
C ARG A 63 -32.37 -2.00 -52.51
N GLN A 64 -32.50 -2.83 -53.53
CA GLN A 64 -31.69 -4.04 -53.68
C GLN A 64 -30.20 -3.71 -53.85
N LEU A 65 -29.85 -2.67 -54.60
CA LEU A 65 -28.48 -2.23 -54.77
C LEU A 65 -27.89 -1.71 -53.45
N GLU A 66 -28.65 -0.91 -52.70
CA GLU A 66 -28.21 -0.40 -51.39
C GLU A 66 -28.04 -1.54 -50.37
N GLN A 67 -28.96 -2.51 -50.37
CA GLN A 67 -28.83 -3.73 -49.56
C GLN A 67 -27.60 -4.55 -49.96
N SER A 68 -27.35 -4.72 -51.26
CA SER A 68 -26.16 -5.42 -51.77
C SER A 68 -24.87 -4.72 -51.36
N HIS A 69 -24.81 -3.37 -51.42
CA HIS A 69 -23.64 -2.62 -50.98
C HIS A 69 -23.39 -2.76 -49.47
N LYS A 70 -24.46 -2.73 -48.65
CA LYS A 70 -24.36 -2.99 -47.21
C LYS A 70 -23.84 -4.40 -46.94
N GLN A 71 -24.38 -5.42 -47.63
CA GLN A 71 -23.91 -6.80 -47.50
C GLN A 71 -22.44 -6.96 -47.89
N VAL A 72 -21.99 -6.32 -48.99
CA VAL A 72 -20.58 -6.37 -49.40
C VAL A 72 -19.67 -5.68 -48.39
N ALA A 73 -20.09 -4.54 -47.83
CA ALA A 73 -19.33 -3.85 -46.79
C ALA A 73 -19.24 -4.68 -45.50
N GLU A 74 -20.34 -5.28 -45.06
CA GLU A 74 -20.38 -6.19 -43.91
C GLU A 74 -19.48 -7.42 -44.14
N GLN A 75 -19.55 -8.03 -45.32
CA GLN A 75 -18.67 -9.14 -45.71
C GLN A 75 -17.20 -8.73 -45.73
N SER A 76 -16.87 -7.54 -46.22
CA SER A 76 -15.49 -7.04 -46.23
C SER A 76 -14.93 -6.86 -44.82
N ILE A 77 -15.74 -6.32 -43.90
CA ILE A 77 -15.35 -6.18 -42.49
C ILE A 77 -15.16 -7.55 -41.83
N GLU A 78 -16.06 -8.49 -42.11
CA GLU A 78 -15.98 -9.85 -41.58
C GLU A 78 -14.75 -10.60 -42.12
N LEU A 79 -14.47 -10.50 -43.42
CA LEU A 79 -13.27 -11.07 -44.02
C LEU A 79 -11.98 -10.48 -43.44
N ASN A 80 -11.94 -9.18 -43.18
CA ASN A 80 -10.78 -8.54 -42.57
C ASN A 80 -10.59 -9.00 -41.11
N ARG A 81 -11.68 -9.16 -40.35
CA ARG A 81 -11.62 -9.77 -39.01
C ARG A 81 -11.10 -11.19 -39.04
N GLN A 82 -11.56 -12.01 -39.99
CA GLN A 82 -11.09 -13.37 -40.18
C GLN A 82 -9.61 -13.41 -40.57
N ALA A 83 -9.15 -12.49 -41.45
CA ALA A 83 -7.75 -12.39 -41.83
C ALA A 83 -6.84 -12.09 -40.62
N ILE A 84 -7.23 -11.12 -39.78
CA ILE A 84 -6.50 -10.77 -38.55
C ILE A 84 -6.48 -11.97 -37.57
N GLN A 85 -7.61 -12.68 -37.43
CA GLN A 85 -7.66 -13.88 -36.57
C GLN A 85 -6.77 -15.02 -37.10
N ILE A 86 -6.72 -15.22 -38.42
CA ILE A 86 -5.86 -16.22 -39.05
C ILE A 86 -4.38 -15.86 -38.85
N GLU A 87 -4.02 -14.59 -38.98
CA GLU A 87 -2.65 -14.12 -38.77
C GLU A 87 -2.22 -14.25 -37.30
N ALA A 88 -3.09 -13.88 -36.35
CA ALA A 88 -2.81 -14.09 -34.92
C ALA A 88 -2.66 -15.59 -34.60
N ARG A 89 -3.48 -16.45 -35.21
CA ARG A 89 -3.40 -17.90 -35.02
C ARG A 89 -2.15 -18.49 -35.66
N SER A 90 -1.69 -17.96 -36.80
CA SER A 90 -0.47 -18.44 -37.46
C SER A 90 0.78 -18.08 -36.65
N GLN A 91 0.84 -16.88 -36.08
CA GLN A 91 1.91 -16.46 -35.16
C GLN A 91 1.94 -17.36 -33.91
N LEU A 92 0.78 -17.60 -33.29
CA LEU A 92 0.68 -18.49 -32.14
C LEU A 92 1.13 -19.93 -32.48
N LEU A 93 0.76 -20.43 -33.66
CA LEU A 93 1.20 -21.74 -34.13
C LEU A 93 2.71 -21.79 -34.36
N ALA A 94 3.31 -20.72 -34.90
CA ALA A 94 4.75 -20.65 -35.11
C ALA A 94 5.53 -20.64 -33.78
N GLU A 95 5.05 -19.90 -32.78
CA GLU A 95 5.60 -19.92 -31.42
C GLU A 95 5.49 -21.31 -30.78
N LYS A 96 4.33 -21.97 -30.94
CA LYS A 96 4.09 -23.32 -30.43
C LYS A 96 4.97 -24.37 -31.11
N ASP A 97 5.21 -24.23 -32.42
CA ASP A 97 6.14 -25.10 -33.15
C ASP A 97 7.59 -24.94 -32.65
N LEU A 98 8.00 -23.72 -32.32
CA LEU A 98 9.32 -23.46 -31.76
C LEU A 98 9.45 -24.05 -30.34
N GLU A 99 8.42 -23.88 -29.51
CA GLU A 99 8.33 -24.48 -28.17
C GLU A 99 8.36 -26.02 -28.24
N LEU A 100 7.63 -26.62 -29.19
CA LEU A 100 7.61 -28.07 -29.41
C LEU A 100 8.96 -28.61 -29.87
N LYS A 101 9.66 -27.89 -30.75
CA LYS A 101 11.02 -28.28 -31.19
C LYS A 101 12.01 -28.27 -30.02
N SER A 102 11.98 -27.21 -29.20
CA SER A 102 12.81 -27.14 -27.98
C SER A 102 12.47 -28.27 -27.02
N ARG A 103 11.18 -28.56 -26.77
CA ARG A 103 10.78 -29.70 -25.94
C ARG A 103 11.22 -31.05 -26.51
N LEU A 104 11.21 -31.23 -27.82
CA LEU A 104 11.68 -32.46 -28.47
C LEU A 104 13.19 -32.64 -28.31
N GLU A 105 13.97 -31.56 -28.39
CA GLU A 105 15.41 -31.59 -28.12
C GLU A 105 15.70 -31.91 -26.65
N ASP A 106 14.97 -31.29 -25.73
CA ASP A 106 15.05 -31.60 -24.30
C ASP A 106 14.68 -33.05 -24.01
N LEU A 107 13.58 -33.54 -24.57
CA LEU A 107 13.15 -34.93 -24.42
C LEU A 107 14.18 -35.93 -24.98
N ARG A 108 14.79 -35.63 -26.13
CA ARG A 108 15.87 -36.46 -26.68
C ARG A 108 17.10 -36.48 -25.77
N SER A 109 17.46 -35.33 -25.18
CA SER A 109 18.56 -35.26 -24.22
C SER A 109 18.25 -36.07 -22.96
N GLN A 110 17.00 -36.04 -22.49
CA GLN A 110 16.53 -36.83 -21.36
C GLN A 110 16.50 -38.32 -21.68
N GLU A 111 16.05 -38.73 -22.87
CA GLU A 111 16.09 -40.12 -23.32
C GLU A 111 17.52 -40.64 -23.38
N GLN A 112 18.48 -39.88 -23.92
CA GLN A 112 19.89 -40.27 -23.93
C GLN A 112 20.48 -40.37 -22.52
N ALA A 113 20.14 -39.44 -21.63
CA ALA A 113 20.54 -39.52 -20.22
C ALA A 113 19.93 -40.73 -19.51
N LEU A 114 18.67 -41.06 -19.82
CA LEU A 114 17.96 -42.18 -19.21
C LEU A 114 18.46 -43.52 -19.75
N GLU A 115 18.82 -43.60 -21.03
CA GLU A 115 19.41 -44.80 -21.63
C GLU A 115 20.83 -45.05 -21.09
N SER A 116 21.65 -44.01 -20.95
CA SER A 116 22.97 -44.16 -20.32
C SER A 116 22.88 -44.54 -18.83
N ALA A 117 21.89 -44.01 -18.10
CA ALA A 117 21.58 -44.42 -16.73
C ALA A 117 21.09 -45.88 -16.65
N ARG A 118 20.27 -46.33 -17.60
CA ARG A 118 19.83 -47.74 -17.70
C ARG A 118 21.00 -48.68 -17.98
N GLN A 119 21.92 -48.26 -18.84
CA GLN A 119 23.08 -49.07 -19.20
C GLN A 119 24.03 -49.24 -18.01
N THR A 120 24.33 -48.15 -17.28
CA THR A 120 25.08 -48.20 -16.02
C THR A 120 24.36 -49.01 -14.94
N GLN A 121 23.03 -48.89 -14.84
CA GLN A 121 22.24 -49.69 -13.91
C GLN A 121 22.26 -51.18 -14.29
N ALA A 122 22.21 -51.53 -15.58
CA ALA A 122 22.28 -52.91 -16.05
C ALA A 122 23.66 -53.52 -15.79
N GLU A 123 24.74 -52.76 -16.00
CA GLU A 123 26.10 -53.18 -15.66
C GLU A 123 26.26 -53.40 -14.15
N ALA A 124 25.76 -52.47 -13.33
CA ALA A 124 25.75 -52.60 -11.87
C ALA A 124 24.88 -53.79 -11.40
N HIS A 125 23.74 -54.04 -12.05
CA HIS A 125 22.87 -55.18 -11.73
C HIS A 125 23.49 -56.51 -12.15
N THR A 126 24.29 -56.54 -13.22
CA THR A 126 25.03 -57.74 -13.66
C THR A 126 26.18 -58.04 -12.70
N GLN A 127 26.90 -57.02 -12.24
CA GLN A 127 27.91 -57.14 -11.18
C GLN A 127 27.29 -57.58 -9.85
N ALA A 128 26.18 -56.96 -9.44
CA ALA A 128 25.48 -57.33 -8.21
C ALA A 128 24.89 -58.76 -8.26
N MET A 129 24.44 -59.24 -9.43
CA MET A 129 24.00 -60.63 -9.61
C MET A 129 25.16 -61.64 -9.55
N ALA A 130 26.35 -61.25 -10.04
CA ALA A 130 27.56 -62.06 -9.92
C ALA A 130 28.03 -62.16 -8.45
N GLU A 131 27.93 -61.06 -7.69
CA GLU A 131 28.20 -61.06 -6.25
C GLU A 131 27.11 -61.82 -5.46
N LEU A 132 25.83 -61.74 -5.86
CA LEU A 132 24.72 -62.47 -5.20
C LEU A 132 24.83 -63.99 -5.34
N ALA A 133 25.46 -64.49 -6.40
CA ALA A 133 25.65 -65.92 -6.63
C ALA A 133 26.63 -66.57 -5.63
N GLU A 134 27.40 -65.76 -4.89
CA GLU A 134 28.38 -66.23 -3.90
C GLU A 134 27.95 -65.98 -2.43
N LEU A 135 26.81 -65.32 -2.19
CA LEU A 135 26.38 -64.94 -0.83
C LEU A 135 25.60 -66.06 -0.11
N SER A 136 25.91 -66.28 1.17
CA SER A 136 25.13 -67.17 2.02
C SER A 136 23.78 -66.53 2.42
N PRO A 137 22.75 -67.32 2.80
CA PRO A 137 21.43 -66.80 3.20
C PRO A 137 21.48 -65.79 4.35
N GLU A 138 22.45 -65.92 5.25
CA GLU A 138 22.65 -65.04 6.41
C GLU A 138 23.25 -63.69 6.00
N GLN A 139 24.19 -63.70 5.04
CA GLN A 139 24.81 -62.49 4.50
C GLN A 139 23.82 -61.68 3.67
N ALA A 140 22.99 -62.35 2.86
CA ALA A 140 21.93 -61.70 2.10
C ALA A 140 20.89 -61.03 3.02
N ARG A 141 20.54 -61.67 4.14
CA ARG A 141 19.60 -61.11 5.12
C ARG A 141 20.17 -59.88 5.82
N ALA A 142 21.46 -59.89 6.17
CA ALA A 142 22.13 -58.74 6.77
C ALA A 142 22.24 -57.55 5.81
N GLN A 143 22.54 -57.79 4.53
CA GLN A 143 22.56 -56.74 3.50
C GLN A 143 21.17 -56.11 3.30
N ILE A 144 20.13 -56.94 3.20
CA ILE A 144 18.76 -56.44 3.03
C ILE A 144 18.37 -55.56 4.23
N LEU A 145 18.65 -56.02 5.46
CA LEU A 145 18.39 -55.24 6.66
C LEU A 145 19.15 -53.91 6.67
N GLY A 146 20.44 -53.89 6.31
CA GLY A 146 21.22 -52.65 6.23
C GLY A 146 20.69 -51.65 5.18
N VAL A 147 20.21 -52.14 4.03
CA VAL A 147 19.57 -51.29 3.01
C VAL A 147 18.25 -50.71 3.53
N TRP A 148 17.46 -51.51 4.23
CA TRP A 148 16.21 -51.06 4.84
C TRP A 148 16.43 -50.07 5.98
N GLU A 149 17.43 -50.29 6.83
CA GLU A 149 17.83 -49.35 7.89
C GLU A 149 18.22 -48.00 7.27
N THR A 150 19.11 -47.99 6.27
CA THR A 150 19.53 -46.76 5.59
C THR A 150 18.36 -46.03 4.91
N ARG A 151 17.40 -46.79 4.34
CA ARG A 151 16.20 -46.22 3.70
C ARG A 151 15.23 -45.65 4.73
N LEU A 152 15.01 -46.36 5.83
CA LEU A 152 14.16 -45.92 6.94
C LEU A 152 14.75 -44.69 7.62
N GLU A 153 16.06 -44.62 7.82
CA GLU A 153 16.73 -43.42 8.35
C GLU A 153 16.45 -42.18 7.49
N LYS A 154 16.56 -42.31 6.17
CA LYS A 154 16.26 -41.20 5.24
C LYS A 154 14.78 -40.80 5.29
N ASP A 155 13.86 -41.76 5.34
CA ASP A 155 12.43 -41.46 5.42
C ASP A 155 12.04 -40.85 6.77
N ILE A 156 12.62 -41.31 7.87
CA ILE A 156 12.44 -40.73 9.20
C ILE A 156 12.98 -39.31 9.22
N ALA A 157 14.18 -39.06 8.69
CA ALA A 157 14.76 -37.72 8.61
C ALA A 157 13.87 -36.76 7.80
N LYS A 158 13.33 -37.22 6.66
CA LYS A 158 12.37 -36.43 5.86
C LYS A 158 11.09 -36.12 6.62
N ARG A 159 10.52 -37.10 7.34
CA ARG A 159 9.30 -36.90 8.15
C ARG A 159 9.54 -35.95 9.31
N ILE A 160 10.69 -36.04 9.98
CA ILE A 160 11.09 -35.10 11.04
C ILE A 160 11.22 -33.70 10.46
N HIS A 161 11.92 -33.53 9.35
CA HIS A 161 12.08 -32.22 8.72
C HIS A 161 10.73 -31.64 8.28
N ALA A 162 9.87 -32.44 7.63
CA ALA A 162 8.53 -32.01 7.24
C ALA A 162 7.67 -31.62 8.45
N ALA A 163 7.76 -32.37 9.56
CA ALA A 163 7.06 -32.03 10.80
C ALA A 163 7.61 -30.74 11.43
N GLN A 164 8.92 -30.53 11.42
CA GLN A 164 9.55 -29.29 11.90
C GLN A 164 9.11 -28.08 11.07
N THR A 165 9.13 -28.19 9.74
CA THR A 165 8.65 -27.14 8.85
C THR A 165 7.18 -26.84 9.08
N TYR A 166 6.34 -27.87 9.19
CA TYR A 166 4.93 -27.69 9.51
C TYR A 166 4.71 -26.98 10.85
N ILE A 167 5.43 -27.40 11.90
CA ILE A 167 5.36 -26.76 13.23
C ILE A 167 5.81 -25.29 13.12
N GLN A 168 6.86 -24.99 12.37
CA GLN A 168 7.35 -23.63 12.16
C GLN A 168 6.29 -22.78 11.45
N GLU A 169 5.73 -23.25 10.33
CA GLU A 169 4.70 -22.55 9.58
C GLU A 169 3.44 -22.28 10.43
N GLN A 170 2.99 -23.26 11.22
CA GLN A 170 1.86 -23.08 12.13
C GLN A 170 2.18 -22.08 13.25
N SER A 171 3.40 -22.12 13.78
CA SER A 171 3.85 -21.20 14.83
C SER A 171 3.89 -19.76 14.32
N ASP A 172 4.41 -19.54 13.10
CA ASP A 172 4.48 -18.22 12.48
C ASP A 172 3.06 -17.66 12.22
N LEU A 173 2.12 -18.51 11.80
CA LEU A 173 0.73 -18.11 11.56
C LEU A 173 0.00 -17.75 12.87
N ILE A 174 0.21 -18.52 13.94
CA ILE A 174 -0.35 -18.22 15.26
C ILE A 174 0.28 -16.94 15.83
N ALA A 175 1.60 -16.78 15.74
CA ALA A 175 2.29 -15.58 16.17
C ALA A 175 1.78 -14.33 15.42
N GLY A 176 1.64 -14.42 14.09
CA GLY A 176 1.06 -13.36 13.27
C GLY A 176 -0.36 -12.99 13.70
N LYS A 177 -1.19 -13.97 14.07
CA LYS A 177 -2.55 -13.74 14.58
C LYS A 177 -2.56 -13.04 15.94
N ILE A 178 -1.70 -13.46 16.87
CA ILE A 178 -1.56 -12.83 18.19
C ILE A 178 -1.13 -11.37 18.03
N LEU A 179 -0.12 -11.11 17.19
CA LEU A 179 0.35 -9.76 16.90
C LEU A 179 -0.75 -8.90 16.26
N ALA A 180 -1.47 -9.42 15.26
CA ALA A 180 -2.56 -8.71 14.60
C ALA A 180 -3.69 -8.34 15.58
N GLN A 181 -4.06 -9.27 16.48
CA GLN A 181 -5.08 -9.02 17.50
C GLN A 181 -4.62 -7.99 18.54
N ALA A 182 -3.35 -8.04 18.95
CA ALA A 182 -2.78 -7.06 19.86
C ALA A 182 -2.77 -5.66 19.24
N ILE A 183 -2.38 -5.53 17.97
CA ILE A 183 -2.36 -4.26 17.23
C ILE A 183 -3.79 -3.69 17.08
N GLN A 184 -4.75 -4.51 16.67
CA GLN A 184 -6.15 -4.07 16.45
C GLN A 184 -6.82 -3.53 17.72
N ARG A 185 -6.46 -4.07 18.89
CA ARG A 185 -7.00 -3.62 20.18
C ARG A 185 -6.38 -2.30 20.66
N CYS A 186 -5.22 -1.93 20.13
CA CYS A 186 -4.52 -0.69 20.44
C CYS A 186 -4.85 0.38 19.37
N ALA A 187 -6.08 0.89 19.35
CA ALA A 187 -6.44 2.06 18.53
C ALA A 187 -6.47 3.29 19.45
N VAL A 188 -5.44 4.14 19.39
CA VAL A 188 -5.43 5.43 20.12
C VAL A 188 -5.02 6.56 19.18
N ASP A 189 -5.71 7.69 19.32
CA ASP A 189 -5.48 8.91 18.56
C ASP A 189 -4.13 9.55 18.93
N HIS A 190 -3.38 9.98 17.92
CA HIS A 190 -2.09 10.64 18.09
C HIS A 190 -2.25 12.17 18.01
N VAL A 191 -1.83 12.86 19.06
CA VAL A 191 -1.70 14.32 19.04
C VAL A 191 -0.22 14.66 18.90
N VAL A 192 0.14 15.31 17.79
CA VAL A 192 1.47 15.89 17.58
C VAL A 192 1.49 17.24 18.30
N GLU A 193 2.36 17.40 19.30
CA GLU A 193 2.58 18.68 19.97
C GLU A 193 3.79 19.41 19.36
N ASN A 194 3.64 20.72 19.13
CA ASN A 194 4.66 21.58 18.53
C ASN A 194 5.70 22.05 19.56
N THR A 195 6.93 22.30 19.09
CA THR A 195 8.07 22.76 19.90
C THR A 195 7.98 24.21 20.36
N VAL A 196 6.99 24.96 19.89
CA VAL A 196 6.78 26.38 20.21
C VAL A 196 5.40 26.55 20.82
N ALA A 197 5.34 27.22 21.97
CA ALA A 197 4.10 27.66 22.59
C ALA A 197 3.87 29.14 22.24
N THR A 198 2.74 29.44 21.60
CA THR A 198 2.34 30.80 21.27
C THR A 198 1.29 31.28 22.26
N VAL A 199 1.48 32.49 22.79
CA VAL A 199 0.51 33.17 23.66
C VAL A 199 0.02 34.41 22.92
N ASN A 200 -1.30 34.53 22.81
CA ASN A 200 -1.94 35.67 22.15
C ASN A 200 -2.01 36.85 23.12
N LEU A 201 -1.58 38.03 22.65
CA LEU A 201 -1.60 39.27 23.42
C LEU A 201 -2.79 40.13 22.98
N PRO A 202 -3.56 40.71 23.92
CA PRO A 202 -4.77 41.45 23.58
C PRO A 202 -4.53 42.83 22.96
N ASN A 203 -3.32 43.41 23.09
CA ASN A 203 -2.91 44.66 22.46
C ASN A 203 -1.39 44.91 22.60
N GLU A 204 -0.85 45.86 21.83
CA GLU A 204 0.53 46.35 21.92
C GLU A 204 0.89 46.95 23.29
N ALA A 205 -0.08 47.49 24.03
CA ALA A 205 0.17 48.00 25.38
C ALA A 205 0.58 46.88 26.35
N MET A 206 0.03 45.67 26.19
CA MET A 206 0.41 44.49 26.96
C MET A 206 1.79 44.00 26.59
N LYS A 207 2.16 44.03 25.30
CA LYS A 207 3.53 43.75 24.83
C LYS A 207 4.55 44.66 25.53
N GLY A 208 4.27 45.96 25.62
CA GLY A 208 5.11 46.92 26.37
C GLY A 208 5.23 46.62 27.87
N ARG A 209 4.16 46.12 28.51
CA ARG A 209 4.19 45.71 29.94
C ARG A 209 4.97 44.43 30.18
N ILE A 210 4.90 43.47 29.26
CA ILE A 210 5.67 42.21 29.33
C ILE A 210 7.18 42.50 29.23
N ILE A 211 7.58 43.39 28.32
CA ILE A 211 8.98 43.84 28.22
C ILE A 211 9.37 44.62 29.49
N GLY A 212 8.53 45.58 29.89
CA GLY A 212 8.80 46.47 31.02
C GLY A 212 9.91 47.49 30.72
N LYS A 213 10.13 48.44 31.64
CA LYS A 213 11.19 49.45 31.50
C LYS A 213 12.55 48.75 31.44
N GLU A 214 13.33 49.03 30.40
CA GLU A 214 14.66 48.44 30.15
C GLU A 214 14.69 46.89 30.09
N GLY A 215 13.55 46.26 29.76
CA GLY A 215 13.47 44.80 29.73
C GLY A 215 13.45 44.15 31.11
N ARG A 216 13.16 44.90 32.18
CA ARG A 216 13.18 44.36 33.56
C ARG A 216 12.20 43.20 33.76
N ASN A 217 11.00 43.28 33.17
CA ASN A 217 9.96 42.30 33.40
C ASN A 217 10.23 41.02 32.61
N ILE A 218 10.62 41.14 31.34
CA ILE A 218 10.99 39.99 30.50
C ILE A 218 12.17 39.25 31.12
N ARG A 219 13.24 39.95 31.54
CA ARG A 219 14.39 39.30 32.22
C ARG A 219 13.99 38.60 33.52
N SER A 220 13.13 39.23 34.32
CA SER A 220 12.63 38.61 35.56
C SER A 220 11.84 37.34 35.26
N PHE A 221 11.03 37.35 34.21
CA PHE A 221 10.25 36.20 33.77
C PHE A 221 11.15 35.07 33.26
N GLU A 222 12.11 35.38 32.39
CA GLU A 222 13.11 34.43 31.87
C GLU A 222 13.96 33.82 33.00
N LEU A 223 14.42 34.64 33.96
CA LEU A 223 15.16 34.18 35.14
C LEU A 223 14.34 33.24 36.03
N THR A 224 13.06 33.55 36.24
CA THR A 224 12.18 32.77 37.13
C THR A 224 11.76 31.45 36.50
N THR A 225 11.47 31.46 35.20
CA THR A 225 10.94 30.28 34.48
C THR A 225 12.03 29.45 33.81
N GLY A 226 13.20 30.04 33.52
CA GLY A 226 14.28 29.40 32.77
C GLY A 226 13.93 29.13 31.31
N VAL A 227 13.15 30.02 30.69
CA VAL A 227 12.77 29.98 29.26
C VAL A 227 13.23 31.25 28.56
N ASP A 228 13.29 31.21 27.23
CA ASP A 228 13.52 32.39 26.40
C ASP A 228 12.18 32.91 25.88
N LEU A 229 11.87 34.19 26.14
CA LEU A 229 10.64 34.81 25.67
C LEU A 229 10.93 35.67 24.44
N MET A 230 10.45 35.23 23.28
CA MET A 230 10.65 35.94 22.02
C MET A 230 9.43 36.83 21.74
N ILE A 231 9.69 38.13 21.69
CA ILE A 231 8.69 39.15 21.35
C ILE A 231 9.24 39.89 20.13
N ASP A 232 8.74 39.54 18.96
CA ASP A 232 9.17 40.11 17.67
C ASP A 232 8.20 41.20 17.17
N ASP A 233 8.46 41.76 15.99
CA ASP A 233 7.62 42.72 15.27
C ASP A 233 6.27 42.13 14.82
N THR A 234 6.05 40.83 15.02
CA THR A 234 4.75 40.19 14.79
C THR A 234 3.73 40.75 15.80
N PRO A 235 2.65 41.40 15.34
CA PRO A 235 1.66 41.97 16.24
C PRO A 235 0.94 40.86 17.02
N GLU A 236 0.63 41.14 18.28
CA GLU A 236 -0.30 40.36 19.12
C GLU A 236 0.14 38.92 19.48
N VAL A 237 1.40 38.53 19.27
CA VAL A 237 1.90 37.18 19.63
C VAL A 237 3.22 37.25 20.40
N ALA A 238 3.29 36.53 21.53
CA ALA A 238 4.54 36.22 22.22
C ALA A 238 4.85 34.73 22.10
N MET A 239 6.11 34.40 21.81
CA MET A 239 6.57 33.02 21.68
C MET A 239 7.42 32.61 22.87
N VAL A 240 7.08 31.49 23.50
CA VAL A 240 7.85 30.89 24.59
C VAL A 240 8.69 29.75 24.03
N SER A 241 10.02 29.87 24.14
CA SER A 241 10.97 28.85 23.71
C SER A 241 11.71 28.26 24.92
N SER A 242 11.75 26.94 25.00
CA SER A 242 12.57 26.21 25.98
C SER A 242 12.76 24.77 25.53
N PHE A 243 13.92 24.18 25.84
CA PHE A 243 14.18 22.76 25.59
C PHE A 243 13.40 21.84 26.53
N ASP A 244 13.10 22.30 27.76
CA ASP A 244 12.28 21.58 28.72
C ASP A 244 10.79 21.90 28.49
N PRO A 245 9.97 20.92 28.07
CA PRO A 245 8.57 21.15 27.77
C PRO A 245 7.74 21.50 29.01
N ILE A 246 8.16 21.08 30.21
CA ILE A 246 7.47 21.42 31.46
C ILE A 246 7.68 22.90 31.77
N ARG A 247 8.93 23.39 31.68
CA ARG A 247 9.21 24.83 31.86
C ARG A 247 8.46 25.68 30.83
N ARG A 248 8.39 25.20 29.59
CA ARG A 248 7.63 25.86 28.52
C ARG A 248 6.15 25.98 28.87
N GLU A 249 5.55 24.91 29.38
CA GLU A 249 4.14 24.91 29.77
C GLU A 249 3.87 25.78 31.00
N VAL A 250 4.75 25.75 32.01
CA VAL A 250 4.68 26.66 33.17
C VAL A 250 4.73 28.10 32.72
N ALA A 251 5.69 28.45 31.85
CA ALA A 251 5.82 29.80 31.32
C ALA A 251 4.61 30.21 30.47
N ARG A 252 4.09 29.33 29.61
CA ARG A 252 2.90 29.61 28.80
C ARG A 252 1.70 29.96 29.69
N ARG A 253 1.37 29.10 30.66
CA ARG A 253 0.23 29.31 31.58
C ARG A 253 0.43 30.52 32.48
N ALA A 254 1.64 30.72 33.00
CA ALA A 254 1.96 31.89 33.82
C ALA A 254 1.82 33.19 33.02
N LEU A 255 2.28 33.21 31.76
CA LEU A 255 2.13 34.38 30.89
C LEU A 255 0.66 34.65 30.55
N GLU A 256 -0.13 33.61 30.26
CA GLU A 256 -1.59 33.73 30.03
C GLU A 256 -2.31 34.33 31.25
N ASN A 257 -1.99 33.85 32.46
CA ASN A 257 -2.56 34.36 33.71
C ASN A 257 -2.14 35.82 33.98
N LEU A 258 -0.86 36.15 33.78
CA LEU A 258 -0.33 37.51 33.94
C LEU A 258 -0.94 38.49 32.93
N VAL A 259 -1.19 38.03 31.69
CA VAL A 259 -1.87 38.82 30.65
C VAL A 259 -3.33 39.07 31.01
N ALA A 260 -4.02 38.06 31.55
CA ALA A 260 -5.40 38.18 32.02
C ALA A 260 -5.54 39.12 33.24
N ASP A 261 -4.59 39.07 34.18
CA ASP A 261 -4.52 39.96 35.36
C ASP A 261 -4.11 41.40 34.96
N GLY A 262 -3.32 41.54 33.89
CA GLY A 262 -2.89 42.83 33.34
C GLY A 262 -1.78 43.52 34.15
N ARG A 263 -1.33 42.92 35.25
CA ARG A 263 -0.27 43.41 36.15
C ARG A 263 0.98 42.56 36.00
N ILE A 264 2.03 43.16 35.43
CA ILE A 264 3.28 42.47 35.16
C ILE A 264 4.42 43.23 35.85
N HIS A 265 4.88 42.69 36.98
CA HIS A 265 6.05 43.17 37.72
C HIS A 265 6.75 41.99 38.40
N PRO A 266 8.05 42.09 38.76
CA PRO A 266 8.85 40.96 39.21
C PRO A 266 8.22 40.10 40.31
N THR A 267 7.73 40.72 41.38
CA THR A 267 7.08 39.99 42.50
C THR A 267 5.86 39.19 42.05
N ARG A 268 5.02 39.74 41.17
CA ARG A 268 3.82 39.05 40.68
C ARG A 268 4.18 37.92 39.74
N ILE A 269 5.24 38.09 38.93
CA ILE A 269 5.78 37.05 38.07
C ILE A 269 6.23 35.86 38.93
N GLU A 270 7.01 36.10 39.98
CA GLU A 270 7.46 35.05 40.90
C GLU A 270 6.31 34.29 41.56
N GLU A 271 5.31 35.03 42.09
CA GLU A 271 4.11 34.46 42.70
C GLU A 271 3.31 33.59 41.71
N GLU A 272 3.07 34.11 40.50
CA GLU A 272 2.25 33.42 39.51
C GLU A 272 2.96 32.18 38.96
N VAL A 273 4.27 32.26 38.72
CA VAL A 273 5.07 31.10 38.30
C VAL A 273 5.08 30.02 39.38
N ALA A 274 5.24 30.37 40.66
CA ALA A 274 5.20 29.40 41.76
C ALA A 274 3.82 28.73 41.87
N LYS A 275 2.74 29.50 41.72
CA LYS A 275 1.37 28.99 41.72
C LYS A 275 1.12 28.02 40.56
N VAL A 276 1.44 28.42 39.33
CA VAL A 276 1.27 27.59 38.13
C VAL A 276 2.11 26.33 38.22
N LYS A 277 3.33 26.40 38.76
CA LYS A 277 4.18 25.22 38.98
C LYS A 277 3.52 24.22 39.92
N ALA A 278 2.98 24.68 41.05
CA ALA A 278 2.28 23.80 42.00
C ALA A 278 1.00 23.18 41.40
N GLU A 279 0.23 23.96 40.62
CA GLU A 279 -0.95 23.45 39.90
C GLU A 279 -0.57 22.42 38.84
N LEU A 280 0.51 22.67 38.08
CA LEU A 280 1.00 21.74 37.07
C LEU A 280 1.56 20.46 37.71
N ASP A 281 2.32 20.55 38.79
CA ASP A 281 2.85 19.38 39.50
C ASP A 281 1.72 18.46 39.98
N LYS A 282 0.63 19.04 40.49
CA LYS A 282 -0.59 18.29 40.86
C LYS A 282 -1.23 17.63 39.64
N TYR A 283 -1.40 18.37 38.55
CA TYR A 283 -1.97 17.85 37.30
C TYR A 283 -1.15 16.69 36.73
N LEU A 284 0.18 16.82 36.71
CA LEU A 284 1.08 15.76 36.25
C LEU A 284 0.92 14.48 37.08
N ARG A 285 0.79 14.62 38.40
CA ARG A 285 0.55 13.48 39.28
C ARG A 285 -0.77 12.78 38.94
N GLU A 286 -1.84 13.54 38.77
CA GLU A 286 -3.16 13.02 38.38
C GLU A 286 -3.10 12.29 37.03
N GLU A 287 -2.39 12.83 36.04
CA GLU A 287 -2.16 12.18 34.74
C GLU A 287 -1.37 10.87 34.87
N GLY A 288 -0.35 10.84 35.73
CA GLY A 288 0.44 9.64 36.01
C GLY A 288 -0.40 8.55 36.70
N GLU A 289 -1.24 8.93 37.66
CA GLU A 289 -2.17 8.02 38.35
C GLU A 289 -3.22 7.47 37.37
N ALA A 290 -3.77 8.33 36.52
CA ALA A 290 -4.72 7.95 35.49
C ALA A 290 -4.09 6.94 34.50
N ALA A 291 -2.87 7.20 34.02
CA ALA A 291 -2.16 6.32 33.11
C ALA A 291 -1.89 4.93 33.72
N ALA A 292 -1.45 4.88 34.98
CA ALA A 292 -1.25 3.62 35.69
C ALA A 292 -2.55 2.83 35.85
N LEU A 293 -3.65 3.52 36.21
CA LEU A 293 -4.97 2.93 36.37
C LEU A 293 -5.52 2.39 35.04
N GLU A 294 -5.38 3.14 33.94
CA GLU A 294 -5.83 2.75 32.60
C GLU A 294 -5.24 1.38 32.21
N VAL A 295 -3.93 1.22 32.41
CA VAL A 295 -3.18 0.00 32.08
C VAL A 295 -3.41 -1.12 33.11
N GLY A 296 -4.02 -0.81 34.25
CA GLY A 296 -4.35 -1.75 35.33
C GLY A 296 -3.18 -2.04 36.27
N ILE A 297 -2.28 -1.08 36.45
CA ILE A 297 -1.08 -1.20 37.30
C ILE A 297 -1.31 -0.43 38.59
N HIS A 298 -0.98 -1.09 39.71
CA HIS A 298 -1.19 -0.56 41.04
C HIS A 298 0.10 -0.59 41.85
N GLY A 299 0.19 0.27 42.87
CA GLY A 299 1.32 0.30 43.80
C GLY A 299 2.63 0.78 43.16
N LEU A 300 2.57 1.76 42.26
CA LEU A 300 3.74 2.52 41.84
C LEU A 300 4.10 3.55 42.92
N HIS A 301 5.40 3.82 43.08
CA HIS A 301 5.86 4.84 44.00
C HIS A 301 5.40 6.24 43.55
N PRO A 302 5.03 7.15 44.48
CA PRO A 302 4.63 8.53 44.15
C PRO A 302 5.56 9.28 43.18
N GLU A 303 6.87 9.11 43.33
CA GLU A 303 7.85 9.74 42.45
C GLU A 303 7.85 9.14 41.03
N ILE A 304 7.61 7.83 40.89
CA ILE A 304 7.45 7.20 39.57
C ILE A 304 6.19 7.72 38.88
N ILE A 305 5.10 7.88 39.64
CA ILE A 305 3.85 8.47 39.15
C ILE A 305 4.08 9.90 38.67
N GLN A 306 4.83 10.71 39.43
CA GLN A 306 5.19 12.07 39.03
C GLN A 306 5.98 12.08 37.71
N LEU A 307 6.98 11.20 37.56
CA LEU A 307 7.76 11.08 36.34
C LEU A 307 6.93 10.61 35.14
N LEU A 308 6.03 9.64 35.34
CA LEU A 308 5.08 9.20 34.31
C LEU A 308 4.23 10.38 33.83
N GLY A 309 3.70 11.19 34.74
CA GLY A 309 2.99 12.42 34.42
C GLY A 309 3.80 13.36 33.52
N ARG A 310 5.09 13.57 33.82
CA ARG A 310 5.98 14.42 33.02
C ARG A 310 6.12 13.94 31.57
N LEU A 311 5.99 12.65 31.30
CA LEU A 311 6.01 12.11 29.93
C LEU A 311 4.85 12.64 29.07
N ARG A 312 3.77 13.17 29.67
CA ARG A 312 2.65 13.79 28.95
C ARG A 312 3.06 15.02 28.14
N TYR A 313 4.13 15.69 28.52
CA TYR A 313 4.67 16.85 27.80
C TYR A 313 5.93 16.50 27.01
N ARG A 314 6.39 15.24 27.10
CA ARG A 314 7.53 14.76 26.31
C ARG A 314 7.02 14.20 25.00
N SER A 315 7.61 14.66 23.90
CA SER A 315 7.43 14.05 22.60
C SER A 315 8.76 13.51 22.06
N SER A 316 8.73 12.39 21.35
CA SER A 316 9.86 11.87 20.58
C SER A 316 9.36 11.39 19.22
N TYR A 317 10.06 11.77 18.16
CA TYR A 317 9.68 11.48 16.76
C TYR A 317 8.24 11.88 16.38
N GLY A 318 7.65 12.87 17.07
CA GLY A 318 6.28 13.34 16.84
C GLY A 318 5.20 12.62 17.65
N GLN A 319 5.56 11.66 18.51
CA GLN A 319 4.64 10.96 19.41
C GLN A 319 4.80 11.41 20.85
N ASN A 320 3.67 11.52 21.54
CA ASN A 320 3.63 11.71 22.98
C ASN A 320 4.17 10.46 23.72
N ILE A 321 5.15 10.62 24.61
CA ILE A 321 5.82 9.49 25.27
C ILE A 321 4.92 8.81 26.30
N LEU A 322 4.08 9.55 27.03
CA LEU A 322 3.13 8.92 27.97
C LEU A 322 2.16 8.02 27.22
N GLN A 323 1.62 8.51 26.10
CA GLN A 323 0.72 7.75 25.26
C GLN A 323 1.40 6.50 24.67
N HIS A 324 2.62 6.65 24.14
CA HIS A 324 3.44 5.54 23.68
C HIS A 324 3.67 4.50 24.78
N SER A 325 4.02 4.93 26.00
CA SER A 325 4.25 4.03 27.13
C SER A 325 3.00 3.23 27.52
N LYS A 326 1.81 3.85 27.47
CA LYS A 326 0.53 3.15 27.67
C LYS A 326 0.28 2.11 26.57
N GLU A 327 0.54 2.44 25.31
CA GLU A 327 0.39 1.51 24.18
C GLU A 327 1.32 0.31 24.29
N VAL A 328 2.59 0.55 24.63
CA VAL A 328 3.59 -0.50 24.84
C VAL A 328 3.12 -1.41 25.96
N ALA A 329 2.65 -0.84 27.08
CA ALA A 329 2.13 -1.63 28.19
C ALA A 329 0.92 -2.48 27.80
N TYR A 330 -0.06 -1.92 27.08
CA TYR A 330 -1.22 -2.69 26.60
C TYR A 330 -0.83 -3.81 25.64
N THR A 331 0.01 -3.49 24.65
CA THR A 331 0.44 -4.45 23.64
C THR A 331 1.24 -5.58 24.27
N ALA A 332 2.21 -5.26 25.14
CA ALA A 332 2.98 -6.24 25.89
C ALA A 332 2.08 -7.11 26.78
N GLY A 333 1.10 -6.52 27.45
CA GLY A 333 0.14 -7.24 28.29
C GLY A 333 -0.79 -8.18 27.52
N ILE A 334 -1.25 -7.80 26.32
CA ILE A 334 -2.06 -8.67 25.46
C ILE A 334 -1.20 -9.83 24.96
N MET A 335 0.00 -9.56 24.46
CA MET A 335 0.90 -10.61 23.98
C MET A 335 1.25 -11.58 25.12
N ALA A 336 1.54 -11.08 26.32
CA ALA A 336 1.82 -11.90 27.49
C ALA A 336 0.67 -12.84 27.83
N ALA A 337 -0.58 -12.35 27.76
CA ALA A 337 -1.76 -13.16 28.02
C ALA A 337 -1.93 -14.32 27.02
N GLU A 338 -1.64 -14.07 25.73
CA GLU A 338 -1.79 -15.07 24.67
C GLU A 338 -0.69 -16.14 24.70
N ILE A 339 0.54 -15.78 25.11
CA ILE A 339 1.68 -16.72 25.16
C ILE A 339 1.91 -17.34 26.54
N GLY A 340 1.15 -16.94 27.56
CA GLY A 340 1.27 -17.46 28.92
C GLY A 340 2.42 -16.87 29.76
N ALA A 341 2.89 -15.67 29.44
CA ALA A 341 3.87 -14.91 30.23
C ALA A 341 3.20 -14.07 31.33
N ASP A 342 3.98 -13.46 32.24
CA ASP A 342 3.42 -12.62 33.30
C ASP A 342 2.90 -11.28 32.74
N ILE A 343 1.57 -11.17 32.68
CA ILE A 343 0.84 -9.99 32.20
C ILE A 343 1.17 -8.73 33.02
N GLN A 344 1.29 -8.85 34.35
CA GLN A 344 1.52 -7.71 35.23
C GLN A 344 2.95 -7.18 35.09
N THR A 345 3.92 -8.08 35.00
CA THR A 345 5.32 -7.72 34.78
C THR A 345 5.51 -7.11 33.39
N ALA A 346 4.92 -7.68 32.34
CA ALA A 346 4.99 -7.14 30.98
C ALA A 346 4.34 -5.74 30.86
N ARG A 347 3.16 -5.53 31.47
CA ARG A 347 2.51 -4.21 31.49
C ARG A 347 3.32 -3.19 32.26
N ARG A 348 3.84 -3.55 33.45
CA ARG A 348 4.62 -2.65 34.31
C ARG A 348 5.94 -2.27 33.70
N ALA A 349 6.66 -3.21 33.11
CA ALA A 349 7.85 -2.90 32.34
C ALA A 349 7.53 -2.06 31.10
N GLY A 350 6.45 -2.39 30.37
CA GLY A 350 6.02 -1.61 29.21
C GLY A 350 5.65 -0.16 29.54
N LEU A 351 5.00 0.10 30.67
CA LEU A 351 4.65 1.46 31.10
C LEU A 351 5.89 2.27 31.53
N LEU A 352 6.89 1.60 32.09
CA LEU A 352 8.07 2.24 32.69
C LEU A 352 9.31 2.25 31.79
N HIS A 353 9.33 1.52 30.66
CA HIS A 353 10.53 1.32 29.83
C HIS A 353 11.23 2.63 29.45
N ASP A 354 10.44 3.68 29.20
CA ASP A 354 10.88 5.00 28.76
C ASP A 354 10.89 6.07 29.87
N LEU A 355 10.70 5.67 31.14
CA LEU A 355 10.56 6.58 32.28
C LEU A 355 11.70 7.61 32.38
N GLY A 356 12.93 7.21 32.03
CA GLY A 356 14.09 8.09 32.08
C GLY A 356 14.04 9.26 31.07
N LYS A 357 13.17 9.24 30.06
CA LYS A 357 12.96 10.41 29.16
C LYS A 357 12.41 11.64 29.89
N ALA A 358 11.85 11.45 31.10
CA ALA A 358 11.49 12.53 32.00
C ALA A 358 12.70 13.19 32.70
N LEU A 359 13.85 12.50 32.77
CA LEU A 359 15.03 12.91 33.56
C LEU A 359 16.20 13.43 32.69
N THR A 360 16.22 13.13 31.39
CA THR A 360 17.37 13.46 30.51
C THR A 360 17.70 14.95 30.38
N TYR A 361 16.81 15.86 30.77
CA TYR A 361 17.08 17.31 30.72
C TYR A 361 17.84 17.83 31.95
N GLU A 362 17.76 17.11 33.06
CA GLU A 362 18.32 17.52 34.35
C GLU A 362 19.59 16.71 34.68
N GLU A 363 19.69 15.47 34.17
CA GLU A 363 20.76 14.53 34.50
C GLU A 363 21.49 14.02 33.24
N VAL A 364 22.81 13.79 33.37
CA VAL A 364 23.66 13.26 32.31
C VAL A 364 23.57 11.74 32.30
N GLY A 365 23.06 11.15 31.21
CA GLY A 365 22.97 9.69 31.03
C GLY A 365 22.04 9.30 29.89
N THR A 366 21.99 8.01 29.55
CA THR A 366 20.97 7.48 28.63
C THR A 366 19.62 7.40 29.36
N HIS A 367 18.50 7.57 28.65
CA HIS A 367 17.18 7.46 29.27
C HIS A 367 16.96 6.06 29.88
N THR A 368 17.50 5.01 29.26
CA THR A 368 17.47 3.65 29.82
C THR A 368 18.13 3.61 31.20
N ALA A 369 19.37 4.11 31.33
CA ALA A 369 20.11 4.07 32.58
C ALA A 369 19.45 4.92 33.68
N LEU A 370 19.03 6.15 33.34
CA LEU A 370 18.36 7.05 34.28
C LEU A 370 17.02 6.47 34.75
N GLY A 371 16.24 5.87 33.84
CA GLY A 371 14.96 5.23 34.17
C GLY A 371 15.12 4.03 35.10
N ILE A 372 16.10 3.16 34.84
CA ILE A 372 16.40 1.99 35.69
C ILE A 372 16.86 2.45 37.07
N ASP A 373 17.77 3.42 37.15
CA ASP A 373 18.28 3.90 38.43
C ASP A 373 17.17 4.52 39.29
N ALA A 374 16.32 5.35 38.68
CA ALA A 374 15.16 5.94 39.34
C ALA A 374 14.18 4.86 39.83
N ALA A 375 13.79 3.93 38.96
CA ALA A 375 12.88 2.82 39.31
C ALA A 375 13.47 1.93 40.42
N ARG A 376 14.78 1.64 40.38
CA ARG A 376 15.48 0.88 41.42
C ARG A 376 15.50 1.61 42.76
N ARG A 377 15.80 2.92 42.76
CA ARG A 377 15.80 3.76 43.98
C ARG A 377 14.46 3.72 44.70
N TRP A 378 13.36 3.61 43.97
CA TRP A 378 12.00 3.57 44.53
C TRP A 378 11.40 2.16 44.66
N GLY A 379 12.23 1.12 44.58
CA GLY A 379 11.86 -0.24 44.97
C GLY A 379 11.13 -1.06 43.90
N GLU A 380 11.30 -0.76 42.61
CA GLU A 380 10.77 -1.61 41.55
C GLU A 380 11.46 -2.98 41.50
N LYS A 381 10.71 -3.99 41.05
CA LYS A 381 11.14 -5.39 41.07
C LYS A 381 12.25 -5.67 40.03
N PRO A 382 13.22 -6.58 40.32
CA PRO A 382 14.30 -6.91 39.40
C PRO A 382 13.83 -7.34 37.99
N GLU A 383 12.72 -8.06 37.90
CA GLU A 383 12.17 -8.55 36.64
C GLU A 383 11.66 -7.40 35.75
N VAL A 384 11.05 -6.38 36.37
CA VAL A 384 10.61 -5.15 35.70
C VAL A 384 11.83 -4.34 35.25
N LEU A 385 12.82 -4.16 36.14
CA LEU A 385 14.05 -3.44 35.82
C LEU A 385 14.83 -4.10 34.68
N HIS A 386 14.87 -5.43 34.62
CA HIS A 386 15.52 -6.18 33.54
C HIS A 386 14.80 -5.97 32.20
N ALA A 387 13.47 -6.07 32.17
CA ALA A 387 12.69 -5.82 30.96
C ALA A 387 12.81 -4.35 30.49
N MET A 388 12.85 -3.39 31.42
CA MET A 388 13.19 -1.99 31.14
C MET A 388 14.62 -1.85 30.59
N ALA A 389 15.60 -2.62 31.05
CA ALA A 389 16.97 -2.52 30.55
C ALA A 389 17.17 -3.13 29.16
N ALA A 390 16.43 -4.18 28.85
CA ALA A 390 16.61 -4.94 27.63
C ALA A 390 15.91 -4.32 26.40
N HIS A 391 15.01 -3.33 26.58
CA HIS A 391 14.16 -2.85 25.47
C HIS A 391 14.94 -2.30 24.26
N HIS A 392 16.10 -1.67 24.48
CA HIS A 392 17.01 -1.19 23.42
C HIS A 392 18.20 -2.12 23.12
N PHE A 393 18.19 -3.37 23.59
CA PHE A 393 19.32 -4.33 23.50
C PHE A 393 20.60 -3.91 24.24
N ASP A 394 20.54 -2.92 25.15
CA ASP A 394 21.65 -2.58 26.05
C ASP A 394 22.03 -3.77 26.96
N VAL A 395 21.04 -4.64 27.24
CA VAL A 395 21.17 -5.88 27.99
C VAL A 395 20.45 -7.00 27.23
N GLN A 396 21.01 -8.22 27.27
CA GLN A 396 20.37 -9.38 26.65
C GLN A 396 19.00 -9.68 27.31
N PRO A 397 17.92 -9.85 26.53
CA PRO A 397 16.62 -10.23 27.08
C PRO A 397 16.67 -11.70 27.53
N MET A 398 16.70 -11.92 28.84
CA MET A 398 16.73 -13.24 29.49
C MET A 398 15.33 -13.78 29.84
N THR A 399 14.29 -12.96 29.70
CA THR A 399 12.91 -13.28 30.07
C THR A 399 11.96 -13.03 28.90
N LEU A 400 10.81 -13.72 28.90
CA LEU A 400 9.78 -13.50 27.88
C LEU A 400 9.23 -12.08 27.95
N GLU A 401 9.04 -11.53 29.15
CA GLU A 401 8.54 -10.18 29.38
C GLU A 401 9.45 -9.12 28.76
N ALA A 402 10.78 -9.29 28.85
CA ALA A 402 11.75 -8.41 28.22
C ALA A 402 11.61 -8.41 26.68
N ILE A 403 11.46 -9.60 26.08
CA ILE A 403 11.24 -9.74 24.63
C ILE A 403 9.90 -9.10 24.24
N LEU A 404 8.83 -9.32 25.02
CA LEU A 404 7.51 -8.77 24.72
C LEU A 404 7.49 -7.24 24.80
N VAL A 405 8.15 -6.63 25.78
CA VAL A 405 8.26 -5.17 25.90
C VAL A 405 8.99 -4.59 24.70
N GLN A 406 10.09 -5.23 24.27
CA GLN A 406 10.83 -4.83 23.08
C GLN A 406 10.00 -4.94 21.79
N VAL A 407 9.27 -6.03 21.62
CA VAL A 407 8.36 -6.22 20.48
C VAL A 407 7.28 -5.13 20.51
N ALA A 408 6.69 -4.87 21.67
CA ALA A 408 5.66 -3.85 21.85
C ALA A 408 6.17 -2.43 21.56
N ASP A 409 7.36 -2.06 22.03
CA ASP A 409 8.03 -0.78 21.74
C ASP A 409 8.26 -0.62 20.23
N THR A 410 8.88 -1.63 19.61
CA THR A 410 9.14 -1.64 18.16
C THR A 410 7.84 -1.50 17.36
N LEU A 411 6.77 -2.20 17.77
CA LEU A 411 5.46 -2.13 17.11
C LEU A 411 4.76 -0.78 17.30
N SER A 412 4.87 -0.14 18.46
CA SER A 412 4.33 1.21 18.66
C SER A 412 5.10 2.24 17.82
N ALA A 413 6.42 2.08 17.72
CA ALA A 413 7.29 2.99 16.94
C ALA A 413 7.22 2.81 15.41
N ALA A 414 6.90 1.60 14.91
CA ALA A 414 6.91 1.26 13.48
C ALA A 414 5.57 1.55 12.74
N ARG A 415 4.53 2.05 13.42
CA ARG A 415 3.22 2.28 12.78
C ARG A 415 3.27 3.40 11.73
N PRO A 416 2.64 3.22 10.56
CA PRO A 416 2.50 4.30 9.58
C PRO A 416 1.83 5.53 10.22
N GLY A 417 2.51 6.68 10.21
CA GLY A 417 2.04 7.92 10.87
C GLY A 417 2.61 8.18 12.27
N ALA A 418 3.23 7.19 12.93
CA ALA A 418 3.95 7.33 14.20
C ALA A 418 5.21 8.19 14.07
N ARG A 419 5.96 7.99 12.98
CA ARG A 419 7.13 8.78 12.63
C ARG A 419 6.79 9.69 11.46
N ARG A 420 6.45 10.94 11.76
CA ARG A 420 6.66 12.00 10.78
C ARG A 420 8.05 12.54 11.06
N GLU A 421 9.04 12.18 10.25
CA GLU A 421 10.20 13.07 10.11
C GLU A 421 9.63 14.46 9.78
N PRO A 422 10.09 15.54 10.44
CA PRO A 422 9.66 16.88 10.07
C PRO A 422 9.95 17.02 8.58
N VAL A 423 8.91 17.24 7.78
CA VAL A 423 9.01 17.35 6.31
C VAL A 423 10.13 18.33 5.96
N GLU A 424 10.32 19.36 6.78
CA GLU A 424 11.43 20.30 6.72
C GLU A 424 12.80 19.63 6.82
N LYS A 425 13.10 18.82 7.85
CA LYS A 425 14.40 18.12 7.95
C LYS A 425 14.61 17.16 6.79
N PHE A 426 13.56 16.47 6.36
CA PHE A 426 13.63 15.62 5.16
C PHE A 426 13.98 16.46 3.92
N MET A 427 13.30 17.57 3.68
CA MET A 427 13.55 18.49 2.58
C MET A 427 14.94 19.14 2.65
N THR A 428 15.40 19.56 3.84
CA THR A 428 16.75 20.12 4.04
C THR A 428 17.82 19.08 3.71
N ARG A 429 17.63 17.81 4.09
CA ARG A 429 18.55 16.73 3.71
C ARG A 429 18.53 16.46 2.22
N MET A 430 17.36 16.38 1.58
CA MET A 430 17.27 16.18 0.13
C MET A 430 17.99 17.33 -0.61
N ASN A 431 17.74 18.57 -0.18
CA ASN A 431 18.39 19.76 -0.75
C ASN A 431 19.91 19.78 -0.52
N ALA A 432 20.39 19.32 0.64
CA ALA A 432 21.82 19.21 0.91
C ALA A 432 22.49 18.17 -0.01
N LEU A 433 21.79 17.06 -0.24
CA LEU A 433 22.25 15.97 -1.08
C LEU A 433 22.26 16.36 -2.57
N GLU A 434 21.25 17.11 -3.03
CA GLU A 434 21.27 17.73 -4.37
C GLU A 434 22.42 18.73 -4.54
N LYS A 435 22.65 19.61 -3.56
CA LYS A 435 23.75 20.59 -3.62
C LYS A 435 25.12 19.94 -3.66
N LEU A 436 25.36 18.94 -2.82
CA LEU A 436 26.63 18.21 -2.76
C LEU A 436 26.99 17.59 -4.12
N VAL A 437 25.99 17.11 -4.85
CA VAL A 437 26.15 16.48 -6.15
C VAL A 437 26.33 17.53 -7.26
N MET A 438 25.65 18.67 -7.16
CA MET A 438 25.79 19.79 -8.09
C MET A 438 27.19 20.43 -8.07
N ASP A 439 27.95 20.27 -6.99
CA ASP A 439 29.32 20.80 -6.87
C ASP A 439 30.36 20.04 -7.72
N PHE A 440 29.99 18.89 -8.30
CA PHE A 440 30.89 18.14 -9.17
C PHE A 440 30.95 18.71 -10.59
N LYS A 441 32.17 18.79 -11.14
CA LYS A 441 32.40 19.35 -12.48
C LYS A 441 31.74 18.50 -13.56
N GLY A 442 30.91 19.13 -14.39
CA GLY A 442 30.21 18.50 -15.51
C GLY A 442 28.82 17.94 -15.17
N VAL A 443 28.37 18.12 -13.92
CA VAL A 443 26.97 17.91 -13.54
C VAL A 443 26.13 19.13 -13.95
N GLU A 444 25.09 18.91 -14.76
CA GLU A 444 24.14 19.94 -15.18
C GLU A 444 22.97 20.04 -14.19
N LYS A 445 22.45 18.89 -13.72
CA LYS A 445 21.34 18.80 -12.76
C LYS A 445 21.49 17.57 -11.87
N ALA A 446 21.04 17.67 -10.62
CA ALA A 446 20.91 16.54 -9.71
C ALA A 446 19.49 16.48 -9.15
N PHE A 447 18.92 15.29 -9.09
CA PHE A 447 17.60 15.03 -8.52
C PHE A 447 17.71 13.91 -7.51
N VAL A 448 17.12 14.12 -6.33
CA VAL A 448 17.01 13.06 -5.33
C VAL A 448 15.62 12.43 -5.41
N ILE A 449 15.59 11.12 -5.70
CA ILE A 449 14.40 10.34 -5.99
C ILE A 449 14.26 9.21 -4.95
N GLN A 450 13.09 8.58 -4.88
CA GLN A 450 12.79 7.45 -3.99
C GLN A 450 13.07 7.74 -2.52
N ALA A 451 12.58 8.89 -2.04
CA ALA A 451 12.74 9.32 -0.65
C ALA A 451 14.21 9.35 -0.19
N GLY A 452 15.14 9.76 -1.07
CA GLY A 452 16.56 9.89 -0.73
C GLY A 452 17.40 8.64 -0.95
N ARG A 453 16.83 7.57 -1.50
CA ARG A 453 17.55 6.31 -1.78
C ARG A 453 18.13 6.22 -3.20
N GLU A 454 17.76 7.15 -4.09
CA GLU A 454 18.37 7.25 -5.41
C GLU A 454 18.72 8.71 -5.72
N VAL A 455 19.93 8.94 -6.22
CA VAL A 455 20.38 10.22 -6.75
C VAL A 455 20.56 10.08 -8.24
N ARG A 456 19.82 10.87 -9.00
CA ARG A 456 19.89 10.90 -10.46
C ARG A 456 20.60 12.17 -10.91
N VAL A 457 21.72 11.98 -11.59
CA VAL A 457 22.63 13.06 -11.97
C VAL A 457 22.62 13.19 -13.49
N ILE A 458 22.21 14.35 -13.99
CA ILE A 458 22.29 14.69 -15.42
C ILE A 458 23.61 15.37 -15.65
N VAL A 459 24.38 14.83 -16.59
CA VAL A 459 25.71 15.34 -16.93
C VAL A 459 25.72 15.95 -18.33
N ASP A 460 26.50 17.00 -18.48
CA ASP A 460 26.69 17.68 -19.77
C ASP A 460 27.52 16.78 -20.71
N PRO A 461 26.96 16.37 -21.86
CA PRO A 461 27.64 15.48 -22.80
C PRO A 461 28.87 16.09 -23.46
N ASP A 462 29.01 17.42 -23.48
CA ASP A 462 30.14 18.14 -24.08
C ASP A 462 31.29 18.36 -23.08
N ALA A 463 30.96 18.48 -21.79
CA ALA A 463 31.94 18.70 -20.72
C ALA A 463 32.58 17.40 -20.19
N LEU A 464 31.88 16.26 -20.30
CA LEU A 464 32.31 14.96 -19.76
C LEU A 464 32.29 13.85 -20.83
N PRO A 465 33.44 13.24 -21.15
CA PRO A 465 33.49 12.08 -22.04
C PRO A 465 32.96 10.82 -21.34
N GLU A 466 32.39 9.91 -22.13
CA GLU A 466 31.72 8.68 -21.65
C GLU A 466 32.59 7.83 -20.73
N ALA A 467 33.89 7.73 -21.03
CA ALA A 467 34.87 6.99 -20.23
C ALA A 467 35.07 7.53 -18.80
N GLN A 468 34.59 8.74 -18.48
CA GLN A 468 34.70 9.34 -17.16
C GLN A 468 33.41 9.23 -16.33
N LEU A 469 32.32 8.72 -16.90
CA LEU A 469 31.02 8.62 -16.22
C LEU A 469 31.07 7.67 -15.02
N GLU A 470 31.66 6.49 -15.19
CA GLU A 470 31.77 5.50 -14.12
C GLU A 470 32.61 6.03 -12.95
N ARG A 471 33.72 6.72 -13.26
CA ARG A 471 34.56 7.37 -12.27
C ARG A 471 33.82 8.47 -11.52
N LEU A 472 33.08 9.32 -12.21
CA LEU A 472 32.28 10.38 -11.59
C LEU A 472 31.17 9.79 -10.70
N ALA A 473 30.51 8.72 -11.12
CA ALA A 473 29.52 8.01 -10.32
C ALA A 473 30.11 7.49 -9.01
N PHE A 474 31.31 6.91 -9.07
CA PHE A 474 32.04 6.43 -7.90
C PHE A 474 32.46 7.58 -6.97
N GLU A 475 33.01 8.67 -7.51
CA GLU A 475 33.43 9.85 -6.72
C GLU A 475 32.24 10.52 -6.02
N ILE A 476 31.07 10.61 -6.68
CA ILE A 476 29.83 11.12 -6.08
C ILE A 476 29.36 10.21 -4.95
N ALA A 477 29.32 8.88 -5.18
CA ALA A 477 28.91 7.92 -4.16
C ALA A 477 29.81 7.98 -2.91
N GLN A 478 31.13 8.05 -3.11
CA GLN A 478 32.10 8.14 -2.02
C GLN A 478 31.96 9.45 -1.23
N LYS A 479 31.68 10.58 -1.90
CA LYS A 479 31.51 11.86 -1.22
C LYS A 479 30.21 11.92 -0.42
N ILE A 480 29.13 11.33 -0.93
CA ILE A 480 27.87 11.17 -0.18
C ILE A 480 28.11 10.34 1.08
N GLU A 481 28.87 9.24 0.98
CA GLU A 481 29.19 8.38 2.13
C GLU A 481 30.03 9.10 3.20
N GLN A 482 30.94 10.01 2.80
CA GLN A 482 31.82 10.73 3.72
C GLN A 482 31.16 11.93 4.39
N GLU A 483 30.32 12.68 3.68
CA GLU A 483 29.77 13.95 4.18
C GLU A 483 28.35 13.84 4.77
N LEU A 484 27.63 12.75 4.51
CA LEU A 484 26.25 12.56 4.95
C LEU A 484 26.07 11.23 5.68
N GLU A 485 25.69 11.29 6.96
CA GLU A 485 25.22 10.12 7.68
C GLU A 485 23.84 9.71 7.16
N TYR A 486 23.78 8.66 6.32
CA TYR A 486 22.54 8.16 5.76
C TYR A 486 22.28 6.70 6.17
N PRO A 487 21.10 6.37 6.74
CA PRO A 487 20.76 4.99 7.05
C PRO A 487 20.39 4.22 5.79
N GLY A 488 21.29 3.34 5.35
CA GLY A 488 21.09 2.43 4.22
C GLY A 488 21.89 2.80 2.97
N GLN A 489 21.68 2.05 1.89
CA GLN A 489 22.40 2.26 0.63
C GLN A 489 21.71 3.32 -0.24
N ILE A 490 22.50 4.23 -0.80
CA ILE A 490 22.06 5.22 -1.79
C ILE A 490 22.57 4.79 -3.17
N LYS A 491 21.64 4.68 -4.13
CA LYS A 491 21.97 4.39 -5.53
C LYS A 491 22.28 5.69 -6.27
N VAL A 492 23.46 5.80 -6.88
CA VAL A 492 23.83 6.93 -7.75
C VAL A 492 23.68 6.52 -9.22
N SER A 493 22.83 7.21 -9.96
CA SER A 493 22.54 6.97 -11.38
C SER A 493 22.93 8.20 -12.21
N LEU A 494 23.91 8.06 -13.11
CA LEU A 494 24.27 9.13 -14.04
C LEU A 494 23.54 8.96 -15.37
N LEU A 495 23.03 10.06 -15.91
CA LEU A 495 22.33 10.13 -17.19
C LEU A 495 23.00 11.19 -18.07
N ARG A 496 23.51 10.77 -19.22
CA ARG A 496 24.02 11.65 -20.27
C ARG A 496 22.93 11.82 -21.33
N GLU A 497 22.30 12.99 -21.40
CA GLU A 497 21.19 13.26 -22.32
C GLU A 497 21.67 14.13 -23.49
N MET A 498 21.48 13.68 -24.73
CA MET A 498 21.72 14.50 -25.93
C MET A 498 20.37 15.05 -26.41
N ARG A 499 20.22 16.38 -26.42
CA ARG A 499 18.99 17.05 -26.88
C ARG A 499 19.19 17.59 -28.30
N ALA A 500 18.37 17.11 -29.23
CA ALA A 500 18.27 17.67 -30.58
C ALA A 500 16.91 18.33 -30.76
N THR A 501 16.90 19.62 -31.08
CA THR A 501 15.67 20.40 -31.31
C THR A 501 15.64 20.86 -32.76
N HIS A 502 14.56 20.57 -33.48
CA HIS A 502 14.35 21.04 -34.84
C HIS A 502 12.99 21.71 -34.95
N TYR A 503 12.91 22.82 -35.67
CA TYR A 503 11.67 23.55 -35.88
C TYR A 503 11.21 23.31 -37.32
N ALA A 504 10.04 22.72 -37.49
CA ALA A 504 9.36 22.67 -38.78
C ALA A 504 8.75 24.04 -39.07
N ARG A 505 8.90 24.53 -40.31
CA ARG A 505 8.31 25.79 -40.76
C ARG A 505 6.93 25.57 -41.36
#